data_AF-A0AAN7SPG8-F1
#
_entry.id   AF-A0AAN7SPG8-F1
#
_cell.length_a   1.000
_cell.length_b   1.000
_cell.length_c   1.000
_cell.angle_alpha   90.00
_cell.angle_beta   90.00
_cell.angle_gamma   90.00
#
_symmetry.space_group_name_H-M   'P 1'
#
loop_
_entity.id
_entity.type
_entity.pdbx_description
1 polymer ?
#
loop_
_entity_poly.entity_id
_entity_poly.type
_entity_poly.pdbx_seq_one_letter_code
_entity_poly.pdbx_strand_id
1 'polypeptide(L)'
;MPQKYNRKTTGPNYTLNDLLRAVQDIRNKNHTYNEVEQIYGVPIAVVYNPLKGRFNSVEKMGAGRSITLSQEAENELENCIKAKARMVYSFNKLENKPQLIFNTDESGFCTGPKRLKAIGEKGKGTLIFTLCL
;
A
#
# COMPACT_ATOMS: atom_id res chain seq x y z
N MET A 1 13.40 17.63 -18.99
CA MET A 1 14.03 17.90 -17.68
C MET A 1 13.39 16.98 -16.65
N PRO A 2 14.15 16.32 -15.75
CA PRO A 2 13.56 15.47 -14.73
C PRO A 2 12.66 16.30 -13.80
N GLN A 3 11.42 15.85 -13.57
CA GLN A 3 10.51 16.55 -12.68
C GLN A 3 10.96 16.35 -11.21
N LYS A 4 11.04 17.46 -10.46
CA LYS A 4 11.29 17.41 -9.01
C LYS A 4 10.01 16.97 -8.31
N TYR A 5 9.95 15.71 -7.88
CA TYR A 5 8.81 15.18 -7.14
C TYR A 5 8.78 15.73 -5.71
N ASN A 6 7.72 16.47 -5.37
CA ASN A 6 7.41 16.88 -4.01
C ASN A 6 6.38 15.92 -3.41
N ARG A 7 6.73 15.27 -2.28
CA ARG A 7 5.78 14.41 -1.56
C ARG A 7 4.60 15.25 -1.04
N LYS A 8 3.39 14.71 -1.18
CA LYS A 8 2.15 15.37 -0.74
C LYS A 8 1.92 15.28 0.77
N THR A 9 2.54 14.30 1.43
CA THR A 9 2.34 14.03 2.86
C THR A 9 3.64 14.19 3.63
N THR A 10 3.56 14.91 4.75
CA THR A 10 4.58 14.94 5.79
C THR A 10 4.36 13.78 6.76
N GLY A 11 5.43 13.36 7.44
CA GLY A 11 5.32 12.33 8.48
C GLY A 11 4.54 12.78 9.71
N PRO A 12 4.22 11.85 10.62
CA PRO A 12 3.59 12.17 11.90
C PRO A 12 4.51 13.07 12.73
N ASN A 13 3.91 13.94 13.53
CA ASN A 13 4.62 14.87 14.43
C ASN A 13 4.98 14.23 15.79
N TYR A 14 4.75 12.93 15.96
CA TYR A 14 4.98 12.21 17.21
C TYR A 14 5.93 11.03 16.98
N THR A 15 6.70 10.69 18.01
CA THR A 15 7.64 9.57 17.96
C THR A 15 6.99 8.27 18.47
N LEU A 16 7.65 7.14 18.21
CA LEU A 16 7.22 5.84 18.75
C LEU A 16 7.26 5.82 20.28
N ASN A 17 8.25 6.47 20.89
CA ASN A 17 8.40 6.53 22.35
C ASN A 17 7.26 7.32 23.00
N ASP A 18 6.81 8.40 22.37
CA ASP A 18 5.68 9.21 22.87
C ASP A 18 4.39 8.41 22.84
N LEU A 19 4.17 7.65 21.76
CA LEU A 19 3.02 6.76 21.63
C LEU A 19 3.03 5.65 22.69
N LEU A 20 4.20 5.03 22.94
CA LEU A 20 4.31 3.96 23.94
C LEU A 20 4.03 4.48 25.36
N ARG A 21 4.59 5.65 25.72
CA ARG A 21 4.33 6.30 27.02
C ARG A 21 2.85 6.66 27.17
N ALA A 22 2.26 7.27 26.15
CA ALA A 22 0.84 7.60 26.11
C ALA A 22 -0.06 6.37 26.32
N VAL A 23 0.23 5.25 25.66
CA VAL A 23 -0.55 4.01 25.80
C VAL A 23 -0.40 3.41 27.21
N GLN A 24 0.80 3.48 27.80
CA GLN A 24 1.05 2.99 29.15
C GLN A 24 0.29 3.79 30.21
N ASP A 25 0.29 5.12 30.11
CA ASP A 25 -0.42 5.98 31.06
C ASP A 25 -1.94 5.75 31.08
N ILE A 26 -2.53 5.53 29.90
CA ILE A 26 -3.96 5.20 29.81
C ILE A 26 -4.24 3.79 30.34
N ARG A 27 -3.36 2.81 30.10
CA ARG A 27 -3.51 1.47 30.69
C ARG A 27 -3.45 1.52 32.22
N ASN A 28 -2.56 2.34 32.76
CA ASN A 28 -2.41 2.54 34.20
C ASN A 28 -3.53 3.42 34.80
N LYS A 29 -4.41 3.99 33.96
CA LYS A 29 -5.48 4.94 34.35
C LYS A 29 -4.96 6.19 35.05
N ASN A 30 -3.73 6.61 34.74
CA ASN A 30 -3.10 7.80 35.32
C ASN A 30 -3.65 9.09 34.70
N HIS A 31 -3.96 9.05 33.41
CA HIS A 31 -4.36 10.21 32.62
C HIS A 31 -5.56 9.93 31.73
N THR A 32 -6.32 10.99 31.43
CA THR A 32 -7.41 10.94 30.44
C THR A 32 -6.88 11.10 29.00
N TYR A 33 -7.66 10.71 28.00
CA TYR A 33 -7.26 10.85 26.59
C TYR A 33 -6.91 12.29 26.20
N ASN A 34 -7.64 13.27 26.75
CA ASN A 34 -7.42 14.69 26.47
C ASN A 34 -6.10 15.20 27.08
N GLU A 35 -5.79 14.77 28.32
CA GLU A 35 -4.52 15.10 28.97
C GLU A 35 -3.34 14.51 28.20
N VAL A 36 -3.46 13.26 27.76
CA VAL A 36 -2.41 12.56 27.01
C VAL A 36 -2.11 13.26 25.68
N GLU A 37 -3.13 13.73 24.96
CA GLU A 37 -2.95 14.50 23.73
C GLU A 37 -2.21 15.83 24.00
N GLN A 38 -2.52 16.51 25.09
CA GLN A 38 -1.84 17.75 25.48
C GLN A 38 -0.38 17.53 25.90
N ILE A 39 -0.09 16.47 26.65
CA ILE A 39 1.24 16.18 27.19
C ILE A 39 2.17 15.64 26.11
N TYR A 40 1.70 14.68 25.31
CA TYR A 40 2.55 13.94 24.37
C TYR A 40 2.38 14.39 22.91
N GLY A 41 1.39 15.22 22.59
CA GLY A 41 1.11 15.66 21.21
C GLY A 41 0.65 14.54 20.29
N VAL A 42 0.25 13.39 20.84
CA VAL A 42 -0.22 12.22 20.08
C VAL A 42 -1.74 12.31 19.95
N PRO A 43 -2.30 12.27 18.73
CA PRO A 43 -3.75 12.34 18.54
C PRO A 43 -4.48 11.21 19.26
N ILE A 44 -5.65 11.49 19.84
CA ILE A 44 -6.45 10.51 20.60
C ILE A 44 -6.70 9.22 19.82
N ALA A 45 -7.04 9.33 18.53
CA ALA A 45 -7.29 8.18 17.66
C ALA A 45 -6.06 7.27 17.51
N VAL A 46 -4.86 7.85 17.52
CA VAL A 46 -3.59 7.12 17.39
C VAL A 46 -3.28 6.34 18.66
N VAL A 47 -3.66 6.84 19.84
CA VAL A 47 -3.51 6.12 21.13
C VAL A 47 -4.61 5.05 21.30
N TYR A 48 -5.82 5.35 20.85
CA TYR A 48 -6.98 4.47 20.97
C TYR A 48 -6.86 3.17 20.17
N ASN A 49 -6.30 3.23 18.95
CA ASN A 49 -6.14 2.05 18.09
C ASN A 49 -5.28 0.93 18.73
N PRO A 50 -4.08 1.23 19.29
CA PRO A 50 -3.29 0.31 20.09
C PRO A 50 -4.05 -0.35 21.23
N LEU A 51 -4.89 0.41 21.95
CA LEU A 51 -5.69 -0.11 23.06
C LEU A 51 -6.75 -1.12 22.59
N LYS A 52 -7.25 -0.98 21.37
CA LYS A 52 -8.13 -1.95 20.69
C LYS A 52 -7.39 -3.12 20.01
N GLY A 53 -6.08 -3.23 20.17
CA GLY A 53 -5.27 -4.27 19.54
C GLY A 53 -4.98 -4.04 18.05
N ARG A 54 -5.22 -2.83 17.53
CA ARG A 54 -4.86 -2.45 16.17
C ARG A 54 -3.58 -1.62 16.18
N PHE A 55 -2.46 -2.22 15.82
CA PHE A 55 -1.18 -1.52 15.74
C PHE A 55 -0.85 -1.14 14.30
N ASN A 56 -0.81 0.17 14.05
CA ASN A 56 -0.17 0.72 12.86
C ASN A 56 1.27 1.06 13.24
N SER A 57 2.26 0.45 12.59
CA SER A 57 3.66 0.80 12.83
C SER A 57 3.92 2.22 12.36
N VAL A 58 4.39 3.08 13.28
CA VAL A 58 4.78 4.48 12.98
C VAL A 58 5.92 4.51 11.95
N GLU A 59 6.76 3.48 11.94
CA GLU A 59 7.92 3.34 11.03
C GLU A 59 7.51 2.91 9.62
N LYS A 60 6.44 2.11 9.48
CA LYS A 60 5.93 1.68 8.18
C LYS A 60 4.98 2.72 7.58
N MET A 61 5.55 3.85 7.18
CA MET A 61 4.83 4.95 6.52
C MET A 61 4.53 4.72 5.02
N GLY A 62 4.82 3.53 4.49
CA GLY A 62 4.56 3.21 3.09
C GLY A 62 3.14 2.66 2.90
N ALA A 63 2.39 3.21 1.94
CA ALA A 63 1.18 2.57 1.40
C ALA A 63 1.52 1.39 0.47
N GLY A 64 2.54 0.61 0.85
CA GLY A 64 3.03 -0.54 0.10
C GLY A 64 2.19 -1.78 0.39
N ARG A 65 2.15 -2.70 -0.57
CA ARG A 65 1.60 -4.04 -0.33
C ARG A 65 2.51 -4.77 0.66
N SER A 66 1.94 -5.70 1.42
CA SER A 66 2.75 -6.63 2.20
C SER A 66 3.66 -7.40 1.24
N ILE A 67 4.94 -7.49 1.61
CA ILE A 67 5.93 -8.28 0.90
C ILE A 67 5.48 -9.75 0.94
N THR A 68 5.24 -10.34 -0.23
CA THR A 68 4.84 -11.75 -0.38
C THR A 68 6.05 -12.68 -0.46
N LEU A 69 7.18 -12.17 -0.97
CA LEU A 69 8.42 -12.92 -1.17
C LEU A 69 9.37 -12.74 0.02
N SER A 70 10.40 -13.58 0.15
CA SER A 70 11.44 -13.32 1.14
C SER A 70 12.26 -12.07 0.75
N GLN A 71 12.82 -11.38 1.75
CA GLN A 71 13.66 -10.20 1.51
C GLN A 71 14.86 -10.54 0.60
N GLU A 72 15.41 -11.74 0.75
CA GLU A 72 16.50 -12.25 -0.08
C GLU A 72 16.07 -12.36 -1.55
N ALA A 73 14.90 -12.93 -1.84
CA ALA A 73 14.37 -13.05 -3.19
C ALA A 73 14.06 -11.67 -3.82
N GLU A 74 13.54 -10.72 -3.03
CA GLU A 74 13.34 -9.35 -3.53
C GLU A 74 14.66 -8.66 -3.88
N ASN A 75 15.69 -8.83 -3.05
CA ASN A 75 17.02 -8.26 -3.32
C ASN A 75 17.64 -8.89 -4.58
N GLU A 76 17.46 -10.20 -4.78
CA GLU A 76 17.91 -10.90 -5.97
C GLU A 76 17.20 -10.38 -7.23
N LEU A 77 15.87 -10.23 -7.17
CA LEU A 77 15.08 -9.65 -8.25
C LEU A 77 15.49 -8.21 -8.56
N GLU A 78 15.71 -7.39 -7.53
CA GLU A 78 16.19 -6.01 -7.68
C GLU A 78 17.54 -5.96 -8.40
N ASN A 79 18.48 -6.82 -7.99
CA ASN A 79 19.79 -6.94 -8.63
C ASN A 79 19.69 -7.40 -10.08
N CYS A 80 18.84 -8.39 -10.36
CA CYS A 80 18.58 -8.88 -11.70
C CYS A 80 18.02 -7.79 -12.62
N ILE A 81 17.05 -7.00 -12.15
CA ILE A 81 16.47 -5.88 -12.89
C ILE A 81 17.52 -4.80 -13.14
N LYS A 82 18.33 -4.42 -12.14
CA LYS A 82 19.42 -3.45 -12.30
C LYS A 82 20.46 -3.91 -13.31
N ALA A 83 20.86 -5.18 -13.29
CA ALA A 83 21.80 -5.75 -14.24
C ALA A 83 21.23 -5.70 -15.67
N LYS A 84 19.98 -6.13 -15.87
CA LYS A 84 19.28 -6.06 -17.15
C LYS A 84 19.16 -4.62 -17.66
N ALA A 85 18.79 -3.67 -16.79
CA ALA A 85 18.69 -2.26 -17.14
C ALA A 85 20.04 -1.69 -17.60
N ARG A 86 21.14 -2.03 -16.93
CA ARG A 86 22.50 -1.63 -17.36
C ARG A 86 22.87 -2.22 -18.71
N MET A 87 22.53 -3.49 -18.96
CA MET A 87 22.75 -4.12 -20.27
C MET A 87 21.97 -3.39 -21.36
N VAL A 88 20.67 -3.15 -21.17
CA VAL A 88 19.80 -2.47 -22.14
C VAL A 88 20.23 -1.02 -22.37
N TYR A 89 20.58 -0.27 -21.32
CA TYR A 89 20.99 1.13 -21.44
C TYR A 89 22.33 1.27 -22.17
N SER A 90 23.27 0.34 -21.94
CA SER A 90 24.51 0.25 -22.72
C SER A 90 24.27 -0.20 -24.17
N PHE A 91 23.11 -0.81 -24.44
CA PHE A 91 22.66 -1.31 -25.74
C PHE A 91 21.78 -0.36 -26.53
N ASN A 92 21.57 0.90 -26.13
CA ASN A 92 20.81 1.92 -26.88
C ASN A 92 21.34 2.24 -28.32
N LYS A 93 22.22 1.39 -28.88
CA LYS A 93 22.29 1.07 -30.32
C LYS A 93 21.41 -0.14 -30.65
N LEU A 94 20.14 -0.14 -30.22
CA LEU A 94 19.21 -1.27 -30.31
C LEU A 94 18.50 -1.36 -31.67
N GLU A 95 19.02 -0.71 -32.71
CA GLU A 95 18.40 -0.70 -34.05
C GLU A 95 18.37 -2.09 -34.73
N ASN A 96 19.15 -3.08 -34.30
CA ASN A 96 19.41 -4.27 -35.13
C ASN A 96 19.34 -5.64 -34.44
N LYS A 97 18.72 -5.79 -33.25
CA LYS A 97 18.66 -7.10 -32.57
C LYS A 97 17.30 -7.38 -31.90
N PRO A 98 16.24 -7.71 -32.69
CA PRO A 98 14.92 -8.03 -32.16
C PRO A 98 14.89 -9.32 -31.31
N GLN A 99 15.92 -10.17 -31.41
CA GLN A 99 16.06 -11.42 -30.63
C GLN A 99 16.22 -11.21 -29.12
N LEU A 100 16.47 -9.97 -28.68
CA LEU A 100 16.65 -9.62 -27.28
C LEU A 100 15.39 -8.99 -26.67
N ILE A 101 14.30 -8.87 -27.44
CA ILE A 101 12.99 -8.42 -26.97
C ILE A 101 12.26 -9.63 -26.40
N PHE A 102 12.35 -9.82 -25.09
CA PHE A 102 11.57 -10.85 -24.40
C PHE A 102 10.19 -10.30 -24.09
N ASN A 103 9.17 -10.89 -24.71
CA ASN A 103 7.78 -10.55 -24.42
C ASN A 103 7.40 -11.19 -23.07
N THR A 104 7.43 -10.41 -22.00
CA THR A 104 6.88 -10.82 -20.70
C THR A 104 5.40 -10.44 -20.66
N ASP A 105 4.60 -11.16 -21.43
CA ASP A 105 3.14 -11.17 -21.35
C ASP A 105 2.74 -12.50 -20.70
N GLU A 106 2.50 -12.47 -19.40
CA GLU A 106 1.74 -13.51 -18.75
C GLU A 106 0.25 -13.19 -18.94
N SER A 107 -0.37 -13.85 -19.91
CA SER A 107 -1.82 -13.82 -20.04
C SER A 107 -2.42 -14.54 -18.84
N GLY A 108 -2.91 -13.80 -17.85
CA GLY A 108 -3.58 -14.37 -16.69
C GLY A 108 -4.77 -15.22 -17.13
N PHE A 109 -4.86 -16.46 -16.65
CA PHE A 109 -6.05 -17.29 -16.85
C PHE A 109 -7.26 -16.61 -16.20
N CYS A 110 -8.13 -16.04 -17.02
CA CYS A 110 -9.35 -15.38 -16.59
C CYS A 110 -10.39 -16.40 -16.11
N THR A 111 -10.25 -16.90 -14.87
CA THR A 111 -11.28 -17.69 -14.19
C THR A 111 -12.30 -16.83 -13.43
N GLY A 112 -12.18 -15.50 -13.51
CA GLY A 112 -13.10 -14.58 -12.85
C GLY A 112 -14.44 -14.45 -13.59
N PRO A 113 -15.57 -14.90 -13.04
CA PRO A 113 -16.87 -14.63 -13.65
C PRO A 113 -17.12 -13.11 -13.67
N LYS A 114 -17.49 -12.56 -14.83
CA LYS A 114 -17.85 -11.15 -14.94
C LYS A 114 -19.13 -10.91 -14.14
N ARG A 115 -19.10 -9.95 -13.21
CA ARG A 115 -20.31 -9.50 -12.49
C ARG A 115 -21.28 -8.91 -13.51
N LEU A 116 -22.45 -9.51 -13.64
CA LEU A 116 -23.57 -8.94 -14.38
C LEU A 116 -24.03 -7.65 -13.68
N LYS A 117 -24.23 -6.58 -14.45
CA LYS A 117 -24.86 -5.35 -13.94
C LYS A 117 -26.37 -5.51 -14.09
N ALA A 118 -27.09 -5.52 -12.98
CA ALA A 118 -28.54 -5.39 -12.96
C ALA A 118 -28.91 -3.90 -12.97
N ILE A 119 -29.80 -3.50 -13.86
CA ILE A 119 -30.46 -2.19 -13.83
C ILE A 119 -31.82 -2.40 -13.18
N GLY A 120 -32.08 -1.73 -12.06
CA GLY A 120 -33.33 -1.85 -11.32
C GLY A 120 -33.52 -0.73 -10.29
N GLU A 121 -34.76 -0.45 -9.94
CA GLU A 121 -35.11 0.53 -8.91
C GLU A 121 -34.61 0.08 -7.52
N LYS A 122 -34.14 1.04 -6.71
CA LYS A 122 -33.58 0.78 -5.38
C LYS A 122 -34.62 0.07 -4.49
N GLY A 123 -34.32 -1.16 -4.08
CA GLY A 123 -35.09 -1.90 -3.08
C GLY A 123 -36.13 -2.90 -3.61
N LYS A 124 -36.23 -3.13 -4.92
CA LYS A 124 -37.09 -4.19 -5.49
C LYS A 124 -36.26 -5.38 -5.97
N GLY A 125 -36.59 -6.58 -5.49
CA GLY A 125 -35.92 -7.84 -5.85
C GLY A 125 -36.33 -8.44 -7.20
N THR A 126 -37.10 -7.70 -8.01
CA THR A 126 -37.62 -8.19 -9.30
C THR A 126 -36.71 -7.72 -10.43
N LEU A 127 -35.85 -8.62 -10.90
CA LEU A 127 -34.98 -8.39 -12.05
C LEU A 127 -35.77 -8.65 -13.34
N ILE A 128 -35.96 -7.63 -14.17
CA ILE A 128 -36.45 -7.81 -15.54
C ILE A 128 -35.24 -8.13 -16.41
N PHE A 129 -35.05 -9.40 -16.77
CA PHE A 129 -34.12 -9.78 -17.81
C PHE A 129 -34.76 -9.50 -19.17
N THR A 130 -34.42 -8.38 -19.79
CA THR A 130 -34.71 -8.16 -21.21
C THR A 130 -33.72 -8.98 -22.02
N LEU A 131 -34.15 -10.17 -22.47
CA LEU A 131 -33.53 -10.89 -23.58
C LEU A 131 -33.75 -10.04 -24.84
N CYS A 132 -32.71 -9.33 -25.29
CA CYS A 132 -32.64 -8.89 -26.68
C CYS A 132 -32.31 -10.13 -27.51
N LEU A 133 -33.27 -10.53 -28.36
CA LEU A 133 -33.08 -11.42 -29.51
C LEU A 133 -32.10 -10.81 -30.51
#